data_AF-A0A255SNQ7-F1
#
_entry.id   AF-A0A255SNQ7-F1
#
_cell.length_a   1.000
_cell.length_b   1.000
_cell.length_c   1.000
_cell.angle_alpha   90.00
_cell.angle_beta   90.00
_cell.angle_gamma   90.00
#
_symmetry.space_group_name_H-M   'P 1'
#
loop_
_entity.id
_entity.type
_entity.pdbx_description
1 polymer ?
#
loop_
_entity_poly.entity_id
_entity_poly.type
_entity_poly.pdbx_seq_one_letter_code
_entity_poly.pdbx_strand_id
1 'polypeptide(L)'
;MAKTKRKMTKKYWKSLERRTRNKAILMIFGSQAMADMLCDTEPSNPKEGGVWSVIFEKTHIPEDGCSYKLVVNGDTYINYHGRTSKTT
;
A
#
# COMPACT_ATOMS: atom_id res chain seq x y z
N MET A 1 -3.17 24.51 2.07
CA MET A 1 -2.39 23.72 3.04
C MET A 1 -1.99 22.42 2.35
N ALA A 2 -0.70 22.18 2.12
CA ALA A 2 -0.24 20.94 1.50
C ALA A 2 -0.45 19.79 2.48
N LYS A 3 -1.60 19.13 2.37
CA LYS A 3 -1.86 17.90 3.09
C LYS A 3 -0.86 16.87 2.56
N THR A 4 0.01 16.39 3.43
CA THR A 4 1.20 15.63 3.01
C THR A 4 0.98 14.16 3.29
N LYS A 5 1.08 13.34 2.25
CA LYS A 5 1.07 11.86 2.32
C LYS A 5 2.22 11.40 3.21
N ARG A 6 1.97 10.53 4.18
CA ARG A 6 3.02 10.05 5.10
C ARG A 6 3.64 8.76 4.55
N LYS A 7 4.94 8.55 4.81
CA LYS A 7 5.61 7.28 4.45
C LYS A 7 4.92 6.09 5.09
N MET A 8 4.80 4.99 4.35
CA MET A 8 4.22 3.76 4.86
C MET A 8 5.06 3.17 6.00
N THR A 9 4.40 2.65 7.03
CA THR A 9 5.04 1.97 8.16
C THR A 9 4.58 0.53 8.25
N LYS A 10 5.44 -0.37 8.75
CA LYS A 10 5.09 -1.79 8.92
C LYS A 10 3.85 -1.98 9.79
N LYS A 11 3.73 -1.20 10.88
CA LYS A 11 2.58 -1.24 11.79
C LYS A 11 1.28 -0.86 11.07
N TYR A 12 1.33 0.21 10.27
CA TYR A 12 0.16 0.65 9.51
C TYR A 12 -0.21 -0.35 8.41
N TRP A 13 0.78 -0.84 7.65
CA TRP A 13 0.58 -1.86 6.62
C TRP A 13 -0.15 -3.09 7.19
N LYS A 14 0.28 -3.59 8.35
CA LYS A 14 -0.37 -4.72 9.03
C LYS A 14 -1.79 -4.45 9.48
N SER A 15 -2.14 -3.20 9.76
CA SER A 15 -3.51 -2.81 10.14
C SER A 15 -4.47 -2.80 8.94
N LEU A 16 -3.95 -2.85 7.71
CA LEU A 16 -4.77 -2.88 6.50
C LEU A 16 -5.35 -4.27 6.28
N GLU A 17 -6.59 -4.30 5.81
CA GLU A 17 -7.24 -5.53 5.38
C GLU A 17 -6.41 -6.23 4.28
N ARG A 18 -6.41 -7.57 4.30
CA ARG A 18 -5.69 -8.39 3.30
C ARG A 18 -6.03 -7.96 1.87
N ARG A 19 -7.31 -7.67 1.60
CA ARG A 19 -7.79 -7.20 0.29
C ARG A 19 -7.13 -5.88 -0.14
N THR A 20 -6.96 -4.94 0.78
CA THR A 20 -6.33 -3.64 0.50
C THR A 20 -4.83 -3.82 0.20
N ARG A 21 -4.14 -4.64 0.99
CA ARG A 21 -2.73 -4.99 0.76
C ARG A 21 -2.54 -5.70 -0.58
N ASN A 22 -3.36 -6.71 -0.85
CA ASN A 22 -3.29 -7.50 -2.09
C ASN A 22 -3.51 -6.61 -3.32
N LYS A 23 -4.53 -5.73 -3.28
CA LYS A 23 -4.79 -4.79 -4.37
C LYS A 23 -3.60 -3.86 -4.60
N ALA A 24 -2.95 -3.38 -3.54
CA ALA A 24 -1.77 -2.53 -3.68
C ALA A 24 -0.58 -3.24 -4.31
N ILE A 25 -0.28 -4.46 -3.86
CA ILE A 25 0.80 -5.27 -4.42
C ILE A 25 0.51 -5.58 -5.90
N LEU A 26 -0.74 -5.93 -6.22
CA LEU A 26 -1.19 -6.12 -7.59
C LEU A 26 -0.98 -4.87 -8.44
N MET A 27 -1.26 -3.68 -7.91
CA MET A 27 -1.05 -2.41 -8.64
C MET A 27 0.44 -2.06 -8.81
N ILE A 28 1.31 -2.57 -7.95
CA ILE A 28 2.75 -2.31 -8.00
C ILE A 28 3.44 -3.24 -9.00
N PHE A 29 3.09 -4.54 -9.00
CA PHE A 29 3.78 -5.56 -9.79
C PHE A 29 2.97 -6.10 -10.97
N GLY A 30 1.67 -5.82 -11.04
CA GLY A 30 0.80 -6.29 -12.13
C GLY A 30 0.49 -7.80 -12.09
N SER A 31 0.91 -8.52 -11.03
CA SER A 31 0.75 -9.98 -10.92
C SER A 31 -0.07 -10.37 -9.69
N GLN A 32 -1.19 -11.07 -9.93
CA GLN A 32 -2.07 -11.58 -8.87
C GLN A 32 -1.36 -12.66 -8.04
N ALA A 33 -0.63 -13.57 -8.70
CA ALA A 33 0.12 -14.62 -8.00
C ALA A 33 1.16 -14.03 -7.03
N MET A 34 1.87 -12.97 -7.44
CA MET A 34 2.79 -12.26 -6.55
C MET A 34 2.04 -11.55 -5.42
N ALA A 35 0.89 -10.93 -5.70
CA ALA A 35 0.08 -10.26 -4.68
C ALA A 35 -0.40 -11.23 -3.59
N ASP A 36 -0.85 -12.42 -3.97
CA ASP A 36 -1.29 -13.44 -3.03
C ASP A 36 -0.11 -14.00 -2.22
N MET A 37 0.98 -14.38 -2.90
CA MET A 37 2.19 -14.86 -2.24
C MET A 37 2.72 -13.85 -1.23
N LEU A 38 2.85 -12.58 -1.61
CA LEU A 38 3.39 -11.52 -0.75
C LEU A 38 2.42 -11.12 0.35
N CYS A 39 1.10 -11.22 0.15
CA CYS A 39 0.15 -11.04 1.24
C CYS A 39 0.34 -12.06 2.37
N ASP A 40 0.79 -13.28 2.03
CA ASP A 40 0.95 -14.37 2.98
C ASP A 40 2.40 -14.48 3.53
N THR A 41 3.39 -13.94 2.82
CA THR A 41 4.83 -13.98 3.17
C THR A 41 5.40 -12.65 3.69
N GLU A 42 4.60 -11.87 4.42
CA GLU A 42 5.00 -10.55 4.98
C GLU A 42 6.44 -10.48 5.52
N PRO A 43 7.15 -9.33 5.35
CA PRO A 43 8.55 -9.26 5.72
C PRO A 43 8.71 -9.18 7.23
N SER A 44 9.71 -9.89 7.74
CA SER A 44 10.21 -9.68 9.10
C SER A 44 10.85 -8.31 9.23
N ASN A 45 11.50 -7.77 8.18
CA ASN A 45 12.11 -6.44 8.23
C ASN A 45 11.94 -5.66 6.89
N PRO A 46 11.35 -4.44 6.89
CA PRO A 46 11.17 -3.65 5.66
C PRO A 46 12.48 -3.07 5.10
N LYS A 47 13.59 -3.17 5.84
CA LYS A 47 14.92 -2.66 5.44
C LYS A 47 15.79 -3.68 4.72
N GLU A 48 15.34 -4.93 4.51
CA GLU A 48 16.15 -6.00 3.90
C GLU A 48 16.34 -5.88 2.37
N GLY A 49 16.11 -4.70 1.77
CA GLY A 49 16.51 -4.45 0.38
C GLY A 49 15.79 -5.28 -0.69
N GLY A 50 14.65 -5.89 -0.36
CA GLY A 50 13.89 -6.76 -1.27
C GLY A 50 12.60 -6.13 -1.83
N VAL A 51 11.74 -7.00 -2.38
CA VAL A 51 10.43 -6.64 -2.96
C VAL A 51 9.57 -5.77 -2.04
N TRP A 52 9.72 -5.95 -0.72
CA TRP A 52 9.04 -5.16 0.30
C TRP A 52 9.51 -3.72 0.37
N SER A 53 10.80 -3.43 0.18
CA SER A 53 11.29 -2.04 0.12
C SER A 53 10.56 -1.28 -0.99
N VAL A 54 10.39 -1.91 -2.16
CA VAL A 54 9.64 -1.33 -3.28
C VAL A 54 8.18 -1.10 -2.91
N ILE A 55 7.55 -2.04 -2.21
CA ILE A 55 6.17 -1.88 -1.72
C ILE A 55 6.07 -0.67 -0.78
N PHE A 56 6.94 -0.57 0.23
CA PHE A 56 6.92 0.53 1.20
C PHE A 56 7.31 1.89 0.60
N GLU A 57 8.12 1.90 -0.47
CA GLU A 57 8.47 3.10 -1.23
C GLU A 57 7.30 3.59 -2.09
N LYS A 58 6.61 2.67 -2.76
CA LYS A 58 5.47 3.00 -3.62
C LYS A 58 4.19 3.24 -2.84
N THR A 59 4.10 2.80 -1.60
CA THR A 59 2.91 2.95 -0.77
C THR A 59 3.04 4.07 0.26
N HIS A 60 1.94 4.77 0.49
CA HIS A 60 1.88 5.89 1.43
C HIS A 60 0.60 5.82 2.26
N ILE A 61 0.68 6.33 3.48
CA ILE A 61 -0.46 6.52 4.35
C ILE A 61 -1.19 7.78 3.86
N PRO A 62 -2.49 7.68 3.56
CA PRO A 62 -3.29 8.84 3.18
C PRO A 62 -3.38 9.85 4.33
N GLU A 63 -3.78 11.06 3.99
CA GLU A 63 -3.89 12.16 4.95
C GLU A 63 -4.95 11.89 6.02
N ASP A 64 -4.77 12.47 7.21
CA ASP A 64 -5.77 12.39 8.27
C ASP A 64 -7.10 13.01 7.82
N GLY A 65 -8.21 12.30 8.09
CA GLY A 65 -9.55 12.66 7.61
C GLY A 65 -9.89 12.20 6.19
N CYS A 66 -8.99 11.49 5.51
CA CYS A 66 -9.26 10.88 4.22
C CYS A 66 -10.08 9.57 4.38
N SER A 67 -11.09 9.34 3.54
CA SER A 67 -11.86 8.09 3.53
C SER A 67 -11.07 6.88 3.00
N TYR A 68 -9.95 7.15 2.32
CA TYR A 68 -9.06 6.13 1.78
C TYR A 68 -8.08 5.65 2.84
N LYS A 69 -7.49 4.48 2.62
CA LYS A 69 -6.65 3.77 3.60
C LYS A 69 -5.24 3.54 3.13
N LEU A 70 -4.99 3.69 1.84
CA LEU A 70 -3.68 3.49 1.25
C LEU A 70 -3.55 4.36 0.01
N VAL A 71 -2.35 4.85 -0.26
CA VAL A 71 -2.01 5.47 -1.54
C VAL A 71 -0.89 4.66 -2.18
N VAL A 72 -0.99 4.39 -3.47
CA VAL A 72 -0.01 3.65 -4.29
C VAL A 72 0.50 4.56 -5.39
N ASN A 73 1.82 4.49 -5.67
CA ASN A 73 2.54 5.33 -6.64
C ASN A 73 2.38 6.84 -6.43
N GLY A 74 1.93 7.26 -5.25
CA GLY A 74 1.76 8.66 -4.91
C GLY A 74 0.51 9.32 -5.49
N ASP A 75 -0.32 8.66 -6.30
CA ASP A 75 -1.50 9.25 -6.96
C ASP A 75 -2.78 8.40 -6.86
N THR A 76 -2.64 7.13 -6.49
CA THR A 76 -3.76 6.19 -6.51
C THR A 76 -4.19 5.79 -5.10
N TYR A 77 -5.39 6.19 -4.70
CA TYR A 77 -5.95 5.95 -3.39
C TYR A 77 -6.79 4.67 -3.37
N ILE A 78 -6.66 3.86 -2.33
CA ILE A 78 -7.39 2.60 -2.14
C ILE A 78 -8.20 2.66 -0.84
N ASN A 79 -9.49 2.31 -0.90
CA ASN A 79 -10.35 2.18 0.29
C ASN A 79 -10.45 0.71 0.76
N TYR A 80 -11.10 0.47 1.91
CA TYR A 80 -11.29 -0.90 2.46
C TYR A 80 -12.00 -1.86 1.49
N HIS A 81 -12.92 -1.34 0.67
CA HIS A 81 -13.61 -2.15 -0.34
C HIS A 81 -12.74 -2.47 -1.58
N GLY A 82 -11.47 -2.04 -1.60
CA GLY A 82 -10.57 -2.22 -2.74
C GLY A 82 -10.92 -1.34 -3.94
N ARG A 83 -11.77 -0.33 -3.78
CA ARG A 83 -12.04 0.68 -4.82
C ARG A 83 -10.86 1.64 -4.87
N THR A 84 -10.46 1.96 -6.09
CA THR A 84 -9.35 2.84 -6.38
C THR A 84 -9.85 4.18 -6.90
N SER A 85 -9.26 5.27 -6.44
CA SER A 85 -9.46 6.61 -7.03
C SER A 85 -8.11 7.20 -7.38
N LYS A 86 -7.99 7.74 -8.59
CA LYS A 86 -6.76 8.37 -9.07
C LYS A 86 -6.95 9.88 -9.03
N THR A 87 -6.07 10.59 -8.34
CA THR A 87 -6.02 12.05 -8.42
C THR A 87 -5.14 12.42 -9.60
N THR A 88 -5.75 12.97 -10.65
CA THR A 88 -5.08 13.51 -11.84
C THR A 88 -4.27 14.76 -11.50
#